data_AF-A0A4Y9IT50-F1
#
_entry.id   AF-A0A4Y9IT50-F1
#
_cell.length_a   1.000
_cell.length_b   1.000
_cell.length_c   1.000
_cell.angle_alpha   90.00
_cell.angle_beta   90.00
_cell.angle_gamma   90.00
#
_symmetry.space_group_name_H-M   'P 1'
#
loop_
_entity.id
_entity.type
_entity.pdbx_description
1 polymer ?
#
loop_
_entity_poly.entity_id
_entity_poly.type
_entity_poly.pdbx_seq_one_letter_code
_entity_poly.pdbx_strand_id
1 'polypeptide(L)'
;MKQQLISAVGVIHVHNLQTNQVEPNVLGEIYYMRTTRILKRRVRKVIYSCAVPLDGYTLEQTKKEMRELLNDTVRRYYEKDQ
;
A
#
# COMPACT_ATOMS: atom_id res chain seq x y z
N MET A 1 18.27 8.90 -12.05
CA MET A 1 16.84 9.26 -12.14
C MET A 1 16.09 8.53 -11.04
N LYS A 2 15.35 9.26 -10.18
CA LYS A 2 14.50 8.62 -9.14
C LYS A 2 13.35 7.89 -9.82
N GLN A 3 12.97 6.72 -9.30
CA GLN A 3 11.84 5.97 -9.83
C GLN A 3 10.54 6.69 -9.48
N GLN A 4 9.60 6.73 -10.43
CA GLN A 4 8.27 7.25 -10.19
C GLN A 4 7.50 6.26 -9.31
N LEU A 5 7.20 6.69 -8.08
CA LEU A 5 6.39 5.92 -7.16
C LEU A 5 4.90 6.09 -7.48
N ILE A 6 4.14 5.03 -7.25
CA ILE A 6 2.69 4.98 -7.41
C ILE A 6 2.12 4.50 -6.07
N SER A 7 1.15 5.22 -5.54
CA SER A 7 0.36 4.84 -4.36
C SER A 7 -0.97 4.24 -4.80
N ALA A 8 -1.38 3.12 -4.20
CA ALA A 8 -2.69 2.51 -4.41
C ALA A 8 -3.35 2.20 -3.07
N VAL A 9 -4.67 2.42 -3.00
CA VAL A 9 -5.50 2.08 -1.84
C VAL A 9 -6.65 1.20 -2.33
N GLY A 10 -6.85 0.07 -1.65
CA GLY A 10 -7.88 -0.91 -1.98
C GLY A 10 -8.45 -1.58 -0.75
N VAL A 11 -9.47 -2.41 -0.95
CA VAL A 11 -10.04 -3.26 0.10
C VAL A 11 -9.62 -4.69 -0.15
N ILE A 12 -9.12 -5.34 0.89
CA ILE A 12 -8.75 -6.75 0.88
C ILE A 12 -9.49 -7.48 2.01
N HIS A 13 -9.54 -8.79 1.91
CA HIS A 13 -10.05 -9.65 2.97
C HIS A 13 -8.87 -10.42 3.54
N VAL A 14 -8.61 -10.23 4.84
CA VAL A 14 -7.47 -10.85 5.54
C VAL A 14 -8.03 -11.87 6.51
N HIS A 15 -7.42 -13.05 6.51
CA HIS A 15 -7.75 -14.06 7.50
C HIS A 15 -7.12 -13.68 8.84
N ASN A 16 -7.95 -13.32 9.81
CA ASN A 16 -7.52 -13.05 11.17
C ASN A 16 -7.31 -14.39 11.89
N LEU A 17 -6.05 -14.71 12.17
CA LEU A 17 -5.67 -15.98 12.81
C LEU A 17 -6.07 -16.05 14.29
N GLN A 18 -6.38 -14.91 14.93
CA GLN A 18 -6.81 -14.87 16.33
C GLN A 18 -8.32 -15.12 16.46
N THR A 19 -9.12 -14.52 15.58
CA THR A 19 -10.58 -14.69 15.57
C THR A 19 -11.03 -15.85 14.69
N ASN A 20 -10.13 -16.38 13.85
CA ASN A 20 -10.40 -17.38 12.82
C ASN A 20 -11.50 -16.93 11.83
N GLN A 21 -11.60 -15.62 11.61
CA GLN A 21 -12.56 -15.00 10.70
C GLN A 21 -11.85 -14.27 9.57
N VAL A 22 -12.57 -14.05 8.47
CA VAL A 22 -12.10 -13.24 7.35
C VAL A 22 -12.65 -11.83 7.54
N GLU A 23 -11.75 -10.87 7.72
CA GLU A 23 -12.09 -9.49 8.05
C GLU A 23 -11.69 -8.54 6.92
N PRO A 24 -12.56 -7.57 6.56
CA PRO A 24 -12.25 -6.59 5.54
C PRO A 24 -11.22 -5.57 6.08
N ASN A 25 -10.19 -5.33 5.30
CA ASN A 25 -9.10 -4.41 5.60
C ASN A 25 -8.89 -3.44 4.44
N VAL A 26 -8.49 -2.21 4.74
CA VAL A 26 -7.98 -1.27 3.74
C VAL A 26 -6.50 -1.50 3.57
N LEU A 27 -6.09 -1.86 2.35
CA LEU A 27 -4.70 -2.03 1.95
C LEU A 27 -4.20 -0.75 1.27
N GLY A 28 -3.12 -0.18 1.79
CA GLY A 28 -2.35 0.87 1.13
C GLY A 28 -0.98 0.35 0.72
N GLU A 29 -0.57 0.66 -0.51
CA GLU A 29 0.71 0.21 -1.04
C GLU A 29 1.41 1.29 -1.86
N ILE A 30 2.73 1.36 -1.74
CA ILE A 30 3.61 2.19 -2.57
C ILE A 30 4.51 1.28 -3.38
N TYR A 31 4.63 1.55 -4.67
CA TYR A 31 5.38 0.72 -5.58
C TYR A 31 5.93 1.50 -6.76
N TYR A 32 6.83 0.87 -7.50
CA TYR A 32 7.20 1.30 -8.85
C TYR A 32 7.11 0.12 -9.82
N MET A 33 6.99 0.44 -11.10
CA MET A 33 7.03 -0.57 -12.16
C MET A 33 8.48 -0.82 -12.57
N ARG A 34 8.88 -2.09 -12.67
CA ARG A 34 10.18 -2.49 -13.21
C ARG A 34 10.06 -3.67 -14.14
N THR A 35 11.00 -3.79 -15.06
CA THR A 35 11.15 -5.00 -15.87
C THR A 35 12.06 -5.99 -15.15
N THR A 36 11.62 -7.23 -14.96
CA THR A 36 12.46 -8.29 -14.38
C THR A 36 13.62 -8.62 -15.30
N ARG A 37 14.82 -8.89 -14.76
CA ARG A 37 16.01 -9.16 -15.58
C ARG A 37 15.90 -10.44 -16.40
N ILE A 38 15.38 -11.51 -15.78
CA ILE A 38 15.30 -12.86 -16.35
C ILE A 38 14.07 -12.99 -17.24
N LEU A 39 12.87 -12.84 -16.66
CA LEU A 39 11.61 -13.07 -17.38
C LEU A 39 11.21 -11.92 -18.32
N LYS A 40 11.92 -10.79 -18.29
CA LYS A 40 11.60 -9.56 -19.05
C LYS A 40 10.15 -9.07 -18.90
N ARG A 41 9.47 -9.43 -17.80
CA ARG A 41 8.09 -9.00 -17.51
C ARG A 41 8.07 -7.67 -16.77
N ARG A 42 7.09 -6.84 -17.09
CA ARG A 42 6.77 -5.63 -16.33
C ARG A 42 6.05 -6.04 -15.05
N VAL A 43 6.68 -5.79 -13.91
CA VAL A 43 6.16 -6.17 -12.59
C VAL A 43 6.08 -4.97 -11.67
N ARG A 44 5.17 -5.05 -10.71
CA ARG A 44 5.05 -4.14 -9.59
C ARG A 44 6.06 -4.53 -8.52
N LYS A 45 6.99 -3.64 -8.17
CA LYS A 45 7.84 -3.79 -6.97
C LYS A 45 7.29 -2.90 -5.87
N VAL A 46 6.62 -3.55 -4.90
CA VAL A 46 6.12 -2.91 -3.69
C VAL A 46 7.30 -2.58 -2.77
N ILE A 47 7.34 -1.35 -2.27
CA ILE A 47 8.36 -0.87 -1.32
C ILE A 47 7.76 -0.57 0.06
N TYR A 48 6.45 -0.37 0.12
CA TYR A 48 5.69 -0.19 1.34
C TYR A 48 4.30 -0.79 1.15
N SER A 49 3.82 -1.53 2.16
CA SER A 49 2.50 -2.15 2.19
C SER A 49 1.99 -2.11 3.63
N CYS A 50 0.75 -1.66 3.81
CA CYS A 50 0.10 -1.55 5.11
C CYS A 50 -1.37 -1.94 4.96
N ALA A 51 -1.86 -2.82 5.83
CA ALA A 51 -3.27 -3.19 5.90
C ALA A 51 -3.83 -2.73 7.25
N VAL A 52 -5.00 -2.09 7.21
CA VAL A 52 -5.68 -1.57 8.41
C VAL A 52 -7.10 -2.16 8.47
N PRO A 53 -7.52 -2.73 9.60
CA PRO A 53 -8.86 -3.28 9.76
C PRO A 53 -9.92 -2.19 9.73
N LEU A 54 -11.11 -2.54 9.23
CA LEU A 54 -12.28 -1.67 9.27
C LEU A 54 -12.97 -1.77 10.64
N ASP A 55 -12.34 -1.25 11.69
CA ASP A 55 -12.92 -1.27 13.03
C ASP A 55 -13.59 0.08 13.35
N GLY A 56 -14.92 0.09 13.47
CA GLY A 56 -15.69 1.24 13.97
C GLY A 56 -15.72 2.51 13.08
N TYR A 57 -14.90 2.60 12.03
CA TYR A 57 -14.85 3.70 11.08
C TYR A 57 -15.57 3.37 9.75
N THR A 58 -15.98 4.40 9.02
CA THR A 58 -16.53 4.22 7.67
C THR A 58 -15.40 3.87 6.70
N LEU A 59 -15.69 2.99 5.74
CA LEU A 59 -14.74 2.55 4.72
C LEU A 59 -14.02 3.72 4.02
N GLU A 60 -14.76 4.78 3.70
CA GLU A 60 -14.20 5.93 3.00
C GLU A 60 -13.27 6.78 3.89
N GLN A 61 -13.54 6.87 5.19
CA GLN A 61 -12.66 7.53 6.14
C GLN A 61 -11.34 6.77 6.28
N THR A 62 -11.38 5.45 6.45
CA THR A 62 -10.17 4.62 6.52
C THR A 62 -9.36 4.70 5.22
N LYS A 63 -10.01 4.71 4.05
CA LYS A 63 -9.33 4.95 2.77
C LYS A 63 -8.68 6.33 2.71
N LYS A 64 -9.34 7.37 3.24
CA LYS A 64 -8.79 8.73 3.27
C LYS A 64 -7.53 8.80 4.13
N GLU A 65 -7.59 8.30 5.36
CA GLU A 65 -6.44 8.24 6.27
C GLU A 65 -5.29 7.43 5.68
N MET A 66 -5.60 6.30 5.03
CA MET A 66 -4.61 5.52 4.32
C MET A 66 -3.93 6.34 3.20
N ARG A 67 -4.69 7.10 2.39
CA ARG A 67 -4.11 7.96 1.34
C ARG A 67 -3.18 9.02 1.93
N GLU A 68 -3.56 9.64 3.04
CA GLU A 68 -2.73 10.64 3.73
C GLU A 68 -1.42 10.02 4.24
N LEU A 69 -1.48 8.82 4.84
CA LEU A 69 -0.30 8.06 5.25
C LEU A 69 0.63 7.72 4.07
N LEU A 70 0.07 7.26 2.95
CA LEU A 70 0.86 6.94 1.76
C LEU A 70 1.53 8.19 1.19
N ASN A 71 0.83 9.32 1.12
CA ASN A 71 1.39 10.60 0.65
C ASN A 71 2.57 11.05 1.51
N ASP A 72 2.43 10.99 2.83
CA ASP A 72 3.52 11.34 3.74
C ASP A 72 4.72 10.40 3.60
N THR A 73 4.46 9.10 3.43
CA THR A 73 5.50 8.10 3.21
C THR A 73 6.26 8.34 1.89
N VAL A 74 5.55 8.67 0.81
CA VAL A 74 6.17 9.03 -0.48
C VAL A 74 7.01 10.31 -0.34
N ARG A 75 6.51 11.33 0.36
CA ARG A 75 7.25 12.58 0.59
C ARG A 75 8.57 12.30 1.31
N ARG A 76 8.53 11.59 2.44
CA ARG A 76 9.73 11.22 3.22
C ARG A 76 10.73 10.39 2.40
N TYR A 77 10.25 9.53 1.50
CA TYR A 77 11.12 8.76 0.61
C TYR A 77 11.93 9.68 -0.30
N TYR A 78 11.32 10.72 -0.86
CA TYR A 78 12.01 11.66 -1.74
C TYR A 78 12.93 12.62 -0.99
N GLU A 79 12.59 12.98 0.26
CA GLU A 79 13.38 13.86 1.15
C GLU A 79 14.63 13.19 1.72
N LYS A 80 14.59 11.90 2.07
CA LYS A 80 15.77 11.16 2.59
C LYS A 80 16.91 11.03 1.58
N ASP A 81 16.59 11.18 0.30
CA ASP A 81 17.53 11.08 -0.82
C ASP A 81 17.91 12.49 -1.37
N GLN A 82 17.85 13.53 -0.54
CA GLN A 82 18.40 14.88 -0.79
C GLN A 82 19.54 15.16 0.18
#